data_AF-A0A838KP44-F1
#
_entry.id   AF-A0A838KP44-F1
#
_cell.length_a   1.000
_cell.length_b   1.000
_cell.length_c   1.000
_cell.angle_alpha   90.00
_cell.angle_beta   90.00
_cell.angle_gamma   90.00
#
_symmetry.space_group_name_H-M   'P 1'
#
loop_
_entity.id
_entity.type
_entity.pdbx_description
1 polymer ?
#
loop_
_entity_poly.entity_id
_entity_poly.type
_entity_poly.pdbx_seq_one_letter_code
_entity_poly.pdbx_strand_id
1 'polypeptide(L)' 'MRIDVTDIQTPQRDVSEREAREVAEAARQTEWTRPSFAKGLYLGSFDMSLIHPHPRAKDDDVERGEEFLVRL' A
#
# COMPACT_ATOMS: atom_id res chain seq x y z
N MET A 1 12.62 -41.14 -6.94
CA MET A 1 12.89 -40.31 -5.75
C MET A 1 12.16 -38.98 -5.98
N ARG A 2 10.85 -38.93 -5.77
CA ARG A 2 10.12 -38.44 -4.58
C ARG A 2 10.60 -37.06 -4.09
N ILE A 3 9.87 -36.01 -4.48
CA ILE A 3 9.50 -34.88 -3.62
C ILE A 3 8.05 -34.54 -3.98
N ASP A 4 7.11 -35.01 -3.16
CA ASP A 4 5.70 -34.60 -3.21
C ASP A 4 5.62 -33.20 -2.61
N VAL A 5 5.47 -32.17 -3.44
CA VAL A 5 5.11 -30.83 -2.98
C VAL A 5 3.67 -30.94 -2.48
N THR A 6 3.54 -31.06 -1.17
CA THR A 6 2.26 -31.12 -0.50
C THR A 6 1.57 -29.77 -0.71
N ASP A 7 0.48 -29.79 -1.46
CA ASP A 7 -0.45 -28.69 -1.63
C ASP A 7 -0.91 -28.22 -0.25
N ILE A 8 -0.36 -27.09 0.22
CA ILE A 8 -0.84 -26.41 1.42
C ILE A 8 -2.17 -25.76 1.05
N GLN A 9 -3.22 -26.58 0.95
CA GLN A 9 -4.58 -26.08 0.90
C GLN A 9 -4.90 -25.45 2.25
N THR A 10 -4.68 -24.14 2.34
CA THR A 10 -5.22 -23.35 3.43
C THR A 10 -6.74 -23.49 3.36
N PRO A 11 -7.43 -24.07 4.36
CA PRO A 11 -8.87 -24.21 4.29
C PRO A 11 -9.49 -22.81 4.19
N GLN A 12 -10.21 -22.57 3.08
CA GLN A 12 -10.89 -21.30 2.85
C GLN A 12 -12.06 -21.21 3.82
N ARG A 13 -11.84 -20.52 4.94
CA ARG A 13 -12.81 -20.33 6.01
C ARG A 13 -13.80 -19.23 5.58
N ASP A 14 -15.09 -19.53 5.56
CA ASP A 14 -16.13 -18.51 5.36
C ASP A 14 -16.11 -17.54 6.54
N VAL A 15 -15.74 -16.29 6.27
CA VAL A 15 -15.62 -15.23 7.28
C VAL A 15 -16.95 -14.48 7.37
N SER A 16 -17.47 -14.30 8.58
CA SER A 16 -18.68 -13.51 8.79
C SER A 16 -18.43 -12.01 8.59
N GLU A 17 -19.48 -11.26 8.25
CA GLU A 17 -19.43 -9.78 8.15
C GLU A 17 -18.84 -9.14 9.42
N ARG A 18 -19.18 -9.70 10.60
CA ARG A 18 -18.69 -9.24 11.90
C ARG A 18 -17.18 -9.41 12.03
N GLU A 19 -16.67 -10.61 11.76
CA GLU A 19 -15.23 -10.90 11.81
C GLU A 19 -14.47 -10.04 10.79
N ALA A 20 -15.00 -9.87 9.58
CA ALA A 20 -14.40 -9.02 8.56
C ALA A 20 -14.32 -7.55 9.01
N ARG A 21 -15.39 -7.02 9.62
CA ARG A 21 -15.41 -5.64 10.14
C ARG A 21 -14.46 -5.46 11.32
N GLU A 22 -14.37 -6.43 12.22
CA GLU A 22 -13.44 -6.39 13.35
C GLU A 22 -11.98 -6.35 12.88
N VAL A 23 -11.62 -7.18 11.89
CA VAL A 23 -10.29 -7.16 11.29
C VAL A 23 -10.00 -5.83 10.59
N ALA A 24 -10.95 -5.31 9.80
CA ALA A 24 -10.79 -4.03 9.11
C ALA A 24 -10.60 -2.86 10.08
N GLU A 25 -11.38 -2.80 11.16
CA GLU A 25 -11.26 -1.75 12.17
C GLU A 25 -9.99 -1.92 13.02
N ALA A 26 -9.57 -3.15 13.33
CA ALA A 26 -8.31 -3.39 14.03
C ALA A 26 -7.08 -2.97 13.19
N ALA A 27 -7.16 -3.09 11.87
CA ALA A 27 -6.14 -2.63 10.95
C ALA A 27 -6.19 -1.11 10.68
N ARG A 28 -7.24 -0.41 11.14
CA ARG A 28 -7.37 1.03 10.94
C ARG A 28 -6.28 1.75 11.71
N GLN A 29 -5.55 2.62 11.02
CA GLN A 29 -4.61 3.52 11.67
C GLN A 29 -5.35 4.51 12.58
N THR A 30 -5.08 4.44 13.88
CA THR A 30 -5.72 5.27 14.91
C THR A 30 -5.09 6.65 15.02
N GLU A 31 -3.77 6.74 14.85
CA GLU A 31 -3.03 7.99 14.92
C GLU A 31 -2.23 8.25 13.65
N TRP A 32 -2.37 9.48 13.14
CA TRP A 32 -1.63 9.98 12.00
C TRP A 32 -0.54 10.93 12.50
N THR A 33 0.64 10.38 12.77
CA THR A 33 1.78 11.12 13.33
C THR A 33 2.63 11.83 12.28
N ARG A 34 2.53 11.42 11.01
CA ARG A 34 3.29 12.04 9.93
C ARG A 34 2.65 13.37 9.50
N PRO A 35 3.48 14.38 9.15
CA PRO A 35 2.97 15.60 8.55
C PRO A 35 2.25 15.27 7.23
N SER A 36 1.12 15.94 6.99
CA SER A 36 0.28 15.73 5.82
C SER A 36 0.01 17.07 5.14
N PHE A 37 0.45 17.20 3.89
CA PHE A 37 0.20 18.38 3.06
C PHE A 37 -1.29 18.73 2.97
N ALA A 38 -2.14 17.77 2.60
CA ALA A 38 -3.58 18.00 2.41
C ALA A 38 -4.28 18.43 3.71
N LYS A 39 -4.07 17.69 4.81
CA LYS A 39 -4.56 18.06 6.15
C LYS A 39 -4.13 19.48 6.55
N GLY A 40 -2.84 19.81 6.38
CA GLY A 40 -2.32 21.15 6.68
C GLY A 40 -3.03 22.23 5.87
N LEU A 41 -3.13 22.03 4.55
CA LEU A 41 -3.83 22.95 3.65
C LEU A 41 -5.27 23.24 4.11
N TYR A 42 -6.05 22.20 4.43
CA TYR A 42 -7.44 22.37 4.87
C TYR A 42 -7.58 23.01 6.27
N LEU A 43 -6.54 22.93 7.11
CA LEU A 43 -6.53 23.53 8.45
C LEU A 43 -5.78 24.88 8.50
N GLY A 44 -5.40 25.44 7.35
CA GLY A 44 -4.72 26.74 7.26
C GLY A 44 -3.21 26.71 7.55
N SER A 45 -2.60 25.53 7.64
CA SER A 45 -1.16 25.32 7.79
C SER A 45 -0.55 24.85 6.47
N PHE A 46 -0.12 25.80 5.64
CA PHE A 46 0.46 25.50 4.33
C PHE A 46 1.96 25.22 4.43
N ASP A 47 2.36 23.98 4.09
CA ASP A 47 3.77 23.56 4.04
C ASP A 47 4.09 22.85 2.71
N MET A 48 4.68 23.59 1.78
CA MET A 48 5.01 23.11 0.43
C MET A 48 6.16 22.09 0.41
N SER A 49 6.97 22.01 1.46
CA SER A 49 8.12 21.09 1.53
C SER A 49 7.71 19.62 1.54
N LEU A 50 6.47 19.32 1.89
CA LEU A 50 5.93 17.96 1.97
C LEU A 50 5.68 17.32 0.61
N ILE A 51 5.63 18.11 -0.47
CA ILE A 51 5.34 17.61 -1.83
C ILE A 51 6.30 18.12 -2.91
N HIS A 52 7.13 19.13 -2.59
CA HIS A 52 8.01 19.77 -3.57
C HIS A 52 9.46 19.90 -3.09
N PRO A 53 10.44 19.72 -4.01
CA PRO A 53 10.26 19.33 -5.42
C PRO A 53 9.79 17.88 -5.55
N HIS A 54 9.16 17.55 -6.67
CA HIS A 54 8.76 16.17 -6.94
C HIS A 54 10.03 15.29 -7.05
N PRO A 55 10.08 14.12 -6.39
CA PRO A 55 11.22 13.23 -6.47
C PRO A 55 11.41 12.74 -7.90
N ARG A 56 12.65 12.71 -8.40
CA ARG A 56 12.94 12.03 -9.66
C ARG A 56 13.08 10.54 -9.39
N ALA A 57 12.42 9.73 -10.22
CA ALA A 57 12.65 8.30 -10.22
C ALA A 57 14.10 8.00 -10.61
N LYS A 58 14.63 6.87 -10.15
CA LYS A 58 15.93 6.37 -10.58
C LYS A 58 15.82 5.84 -12.01
N ASP A 59 16.89 5.93 -12.79
CA ASP A 59 16.88 5.51 -14.19
C ASP A 59 16.47 4.03 -14.35
N ASP A 60 17.01 3.13 -13.52
CA ASP A 60 16.65 1.70 -13.50
C ASP A 60 15.15 1.45 -13.22
N ASP A 61 14.53 2.28 -12.35
CA ASP A 61 13.11 2.17 -12.04
C ASP A 61 12.24 2.62 -13.22
N VAL A 62 12.69 3.64 -13.96
CA VAL A 62 12.05 4.13 -15.18
C VAL A 62 12.13 3.06 -16.27
N GLU A 63 13.32 2.54 -16.56
CA GLU A 63 13.54 1.54 -17.61
C GLU A 63 12.65 0.30 -17.40
N ARG A 64 12.67 -0.26 -16.18
CA ARG A 64 11.82 -1.41 -15.82
C ARG A 64 10.33 -1.11 -15.97
N GLY A 65 9.91 0.12 -15.65
CA GLY A 65 8.53 0.57 -15.83
C GLY A 65 8.12 0.59 -17.30
N GLU A 66 8.95 1.16 -18.17
CA GLU A 66 8.72 1.22 -19.61
C GLU A 66 8.66 -0.19 -20.24
N GLU A 67 9.61 -1.08 -19.90
CA GLU A 67 9.59 -2.48 -20.36
C GLU A 67 8.33 -3.23 -19.92
N PHE A 68 7.80 -2.92 -18.75
CA PHE A 68 6.55 -3.48 -18.28
C PHE A 68 5.34 -2.97 -19.08
N LEU A 69 5.27 -1.66 -19.34
CA LEU A 69 4.17 -1.05 -20.10
C LEU A 69 4.09 -1.59 -21.54
N VAL A 70 5.22 -1.91 -22.16
CA VAL A 70 5.25 -2.52 -23.51
C VAL A 70 4.64 -3.93 -23.54
N ARG A 71 4.62 -4.64 -22.40
CA ARG A 71 4.11 -6.03 -22.31
C ARG A 71 2.62 -6.12 -21.91
N LEU A 72 1.99 -5.02 -21.52
CA LEU A 72 0.56 -4.93 -21.15
C LEU A 72 -0.35 -4.88 -22.38
#